data_AF-A0A4Y2JB55-F1
#
_entry.id   AF-A0A4Y2JB55-F1
#
_cell.length_a   1.000
_cell.length_b   1.000
_cell.length_c   1.000
_cell.angle_alpha   90.00
_cell.angle_beta   90.00
_cell.angle_gamma   90.00
#
_symmetry.space_group_name_H-M   'P 1'
#
loop_
_entity.id
_entity.type
_entity.pdbx_description
1 polymer ?
#
loop_
_entity_poly.entity_id
_entity_poly.type
_entity_poly.pdbx_seq_one_letter_code
_entity_poly.pdbx_strand_id
1 'polypeptide(L)'
;MAKKDLPHAHILIYLKEKIRPGYVDNGIRAKIPDVQQDPVMFEIFSKHLIHSPCGALNMKSPCMRDKCTKRYPRKMIFETQTAEDGYPQYRRRKPEQGGDTAVINLRIDNKYHEVKIDNRWIIP
;
A
#
# COMPACT_ATOMS: atom_id res chain seq x y z
N MET A 1 -17.36 2.77 7.45
CA MET A 1 -16.57 3.52 8.43
C MET A 1 -15.55 4.39 7.71
N ALA A 2 -15.74 5.70 7.82
CA ALA A 2 -14.87 6.73 7.27
C ALA A 2 -13.53 6.76 8.03
N LYS A 3 -12.41 6.98 7.31
CA LYS A 3 -11.14 7.39 7.90
C LYS A 3 -11.35 8.80 8.46
N LYS A 4 -11.81 8.93 9.70
CA LYS A 4 -11.99 10.26 10.33
C LYS A 4 -10.75 10.73 11.10
N ASP A 5 -9.76 9.85 11.33
CA ASP A 5 -8.73 10.13 12.34
C ASP A 5 -7.28 10.13 11.81
N LEU A 6 -7.07 10.11 10.49
CA LEU A 6 -5.74 10.30 9.90
C LEU A 6 -5.63 11.68 9.24
N PRO A 7 -4.52 12.42 9.45
CA PRO A 7 -4.25 13.63 8.68
C PRO A 7 -4.34 13.31 7.19
N HIS A 8 -5.17 14.04 6.47
CA HIS A 8 -5.28 13.94 5.02
C HIS A 8 -5.21 15.33 4.42
N ALA A 9 -4.56 15.44 3.26
CA ALA A 9 -4.48 16.66 2.48
C ALA A 9 -5.06 16.39 1.09
N HIS A 10 -5.86 17.33 0.60
CA HIS A 10 -6.27 17.36 -0.79
C HIS A 10 -5.27 18.23 -1.56
N ILE A 11 -4.36 17.60 -2.31
CA ILE A 11 -3.35 18.29 -3.13
C ILE A 11 -3.82 18.24 -4.58
N LEU A 12 -4.23 19.40 -5.12
CA LEU A 12 -4.63 19.56 -6.51
C LEU A 12 -3.41 20.01 -7.34
N ILE A 13 -3.07 19.24 -8.38
CA ILE A 13 -1.96 19.55 -9.29
C ILE A 13 -2.53 19.74 -10.70
N TYR A 14 -2.32 20.92 -11.27
CA TYR A 14 -2.66 21.22 -12.66
C TYR A 14 -1.44 20.95 -13.55
N LEU A 15 -1.58 20.00 -14.46
CA LEU A 15 -0.52 19.66 -15.41
C LEU A 15 -0.81 20.34 -16.75
N LYS A 16 0.23 20.93 -17.36
CA LYS A 16 0.15 21.52 -18.70
C LYS A 16 -0.22 20.48 -19.76
N GLU A 17 0.28 19.26 -19.60
CA GLU A 17 0.01 18.13 -20.49
C GLU A 17 -0.77 17.04 -19.75
N LYS A 18 -1.63 16.33 -20.49
CA LYS A 18 -2.40 15.21 -19.92
C LYS A 18 -1.46 14.09 -19.50
N ILE A 19 -1.51 13.70 -18.23
CA ILE A 19 -0.75 12.57 -17.73
C ILE A 19 -1.27 11.27 -18.36
N ARG A 20 -0.37 10.48 -18.93
CA ARG A 20 -0.65 9.10 -19.35
C ARG A 20 -0.37 8.15 -18.18
N PRO A 21 -1.04 7.00 -18.09
CA PRO A 21 -0.88 6.10 -16.93
C PRO A 21 0.58 5.71 -16.65
N GLY A 22 1.39 5.49 -17.69
CA GLY A 22 2.83 5.22 -17.53
C GLY A 22 3.66 6.35 -16.91
N TYR A 23 3.20 7.61 -16.98
CA TYR A 23 3.86 8.73 -16.30
C TYR A 23 3.45 8.87 -14.84
N VAL A 24 2.27 8.36 -14.45
CA VAL A 24 1.83 8.34 -13.04
C VAL A 24 2.84 7.57 -12.20
N ASP A 25 3.33 6.46 -12.75
CA ASP A 25 4.32 5.59 -12.13
C ASP A 25 5.68 6.28 -11.84
N ASN A 26 5.97 7.42 -12.48
CA ASN A 26 7.18 8.17 -12.21
C ASN A 26 7.05 8.95 -10.89
N GLY A 27 5.86 9.48 -10.58
CA GLY A 27 5.59 10.27 -9.38
C GLY A 27 4.99 9.48 -8.21
N ILE A 28 4.12 8.51 -8.50
CA ILE A 28 3.42 7.71 -7.48
C ILE A 28 3.83 6.25 -7.63
N ARG A 29 4.47 5.70 -6.60
CA ARG A 29 4.93 4.30 -6.60
C ARG A 29 4.57 3.63 -5.29
N ALA A 30 3.95 2.46 -5.38
CA ALA A 30 3.84 1.54 -4.26
C ALA A 30 5.19 0.81 -4.09
N LYS A 31 6.18 1.47 -3.47
CA LYS A 31 7.52 0.93 -3.18
C LYS A 31 7.77 0.85 -1.68
N ILE A 32 8.33 -0.25 -1.18
CA ILE A 32 8.79 -0.33 0.21
C ILE A 32 10.22 0.25 0.29
N PRO A 33 10.51 1.19 1.21
CA PRO A 33 11.87 1.67 1.44
C PRO A 33 12.80 0.53 1.89
N ASP A 34 14.08 0.62 1.54
CA ASP A 34 15.08 -0.31 2.04
C ASP A 34 15.47 0.09 3.46
N VAL A 35 15.24 -0.81 4.43
CA VAL A 35 15.53 -0.59 5.85
C VAL A 35 17.01 -0.35 6.13
N GLN A 36 17.92 -0.89 5.31
CA GLN A 36 19.36 -0.69 5.47
C GLN A 36 19.81 0.66 4.94
N GLN A 37 19.12 1.20 3.92
CA GLN A 37 19.46 2.49 3.32
C GLN A 37 18.81 3.65 4.08
N ASP A 38 17.56 3.49 4.50
CA ASP A 38 16.80 4.53 5.21
C ASP A 38 15.85 3.91 6.25
N PRO A 39 16.37 3.57 7.44
CA PRO A 39 15.58 2.94 8.50
C PRO A 39 14.47 3.85 9.03
N VAL A 40 14.68 5.17 9.03
CA VAL A 40 13.70 6.15 9.50
C VAL A 40 12.51 6.21 8.54
N MET A 41 12.79 6.32 7.24
CA MET A 41 11.73 6.29 6.23
C MET A 41 11.01 4.94 6.24
N PHE A 42 11.73 3.83 6.41
CA PHE A 42 11.12 2.51 6.55
C PHE A 42 10.17 2.43 7.75
N GLU A 43 10.55 2.99 8.90
CA GLU A 43 9.69 3.02 10.10
C GLU A 43 8.42 3.83 9.86
N ILE A 44 8.54 5.04 9.30
CA ILE A 44 7.39 5.90 8.95
C ILE A 44 6.48 5.19 7.95
N PHE A 45 7.09 4.61 6.91
CA PHE A 45 6.37 3.89 5.86
C PHE A 45 5.62 2.68 6.43
N SER A 46 6.28 1.89 7.27
CA SER A 46 5.67 0.72 7.92
C SER A 46 4.50 1.07 8.82
N LYS A 47 4.54 2.23 9.50
CA LYS A 47 3.47 2.71 10.37
C LYS A 47 2.28 3.32 9.62
N HIS A 48 2.53 4.04 8.51
CA HIS A 48 1.52 4.90 7.90
C HIS A 48 1.13 4.53 6.47
N LEU A 49 2.03 3.90 5.71
CA LEU A 49 1.89 3.63 4.28
C LEU A 49 1.76 2.15 3.97
N ILE A 50 1.74 1.29 4.98
CA ILE A 50 1.44 -0.14 4.85
C ILE A 50 0.08 -0.41 5.49
N HIS A 51 -0.82 -1.03 4.73
CA HIS A 51 -2.02 -1.60 5.28
C HIS A 51 -1.64 -2.78 6.18
N SER A 52 -1.97 -2.68 7.46
CA SER A 52 -1.75 -3.77 8.40
C SER A 52 -2.34 -5.08 7.87
N PRO A 53 -1.54 -6.17 7.80
CA PRO A 53 -2.00 -7.48 7.37
C PRO A 53 -3.38 -7.87 7.91
N CYS A 54 -4.23 -8.37 7.01
CA CYS A 54 -5.61 -8.76 7.29
C CYS A 54 -6.00 -9.99 6.44
N GLY A 55 -7.23 -10.47 6.59
CA GLY A 55 -7.69 -11.67 5.88
C GLY A 55 -7.17 -12.92 6.57
N ALA A 56 -6.61 -13.86 5.80
CA ALA A 56 -6.04 -15.09 6.36
C ALA A 56 -4.92 -14.84 7.38
N LEU A 57 -4.21 -13.71 7.27
CA LEU A 57 -3.14 -13.32 8.19
C LEU A 57 -3.68 -12.76 9.52
N ASN A 58 -4.86 -12.13 9.50
CA ASN A 58 -5.53 -11.62 10.69
C ASN A 58 -7.01 -11.35 10.39
N MET A 59 -7.87 -12.30 10.77
CA MET A 59 -9.32 -12.20 10.58
C MET A 59 -9.96 -11.20 11.56
N LYS A 60 -9.27 -10.86 12.66
CA LYS A 60 -9.73 -9.92 13.69
C LYS A 60 -9.46 -8.45 13.33
N SER A 61 -8.76 -8.18 12.23
CA SER A 61 -8.44 -6.80 11.82
C SER A 61 -9.72 -5.96 11.63
N PRO A 62 -9.76 -4.68 12.05
CA PRO A 62 -10.98 -3.85 11.99
C PRO A 62 -11.56 -3.66 10.58
N CYS A 63 -10.74 -3.86 9.54
CA CYS A 63 -11.17 -3.78 8.15
C CYS A 63 -11.93 -5.04 7.68
N MET A 64 -11.93 -6.12 8.46
CA MET A 64 -12.51 -7.41 8.10
C MET A 64 -14.02 -7.45 8.35
N ARG A 65 -14.72 -7.98 7.36
CA ARG A 65 -16.04 -8.63 7.49
C ARG A 65 -15.83 -10.07 6.99
N ASP A 66 -16.50 -10.47 5.90
CA ASP A 66 -16.16 -11.72 5.19
C ASP A 66 -14.86 -11.61 4.38
N LYS A 67 -14.57 -10.40 3.91
CA LYS A 67 -13.35 -10.01 3.22
C LYS A 67 -12.91 -8.62 3.68
N CYS A 68 -11.65 -8.26 3.42
CA CYS A 68 -11.15 -6.93 3.72
C CYS A 68 -12.00 -5.88 2.98
N THR A 69 -12.69 -5.04 3.73
CA THR A 69 -13.53 -3.95 3.18
C THR A 69 -12.71 -2.91 2.41
N LYS A 70 -11.39 -2.85 2.64
CA LYS A 70 -10.43 -2.00 1.92
C LYS A 70 -9.76 -2.71 0.74
N ARG A 71 -10.18 -3.95 0.42
CA ARG A 71 -9.73 -4.76 -0.72
C ARG A 71 -8.23 -5.10 -0.71
N TYR A 72 -7.68 -5.37 0.47
CA TYR A 72 -6.30 -5.87 0.64
C TYR A 72 -6.26 -7.40 0.80
N PRO A 73 -5.17 -8.06 0.35
CA PRO A 73 -4.06 -7.50 -0.44
C PRO A 73 -4.52 -7.05 -1.84
N ARG A 74 -3.94 -5.97 -2.37
CA ARG A 74 -4.26 -5.46 -3.71
C ARG A 74 -3.73 -6.40 -4.81
N LYS A 75 -4.29 -6.31 -6.02
CA LYS A 75 -3.78 -7.06 -7.18
C LYS A 75 -2.40 -6.53 -7.59
N MET A 76 -1.54 -7.43 -8.06
CA MET A 76 -0.29 -7.06 -8.73
C MET A 76 -0.64 -6.63 -10.16
N ILE A 77 -0.19 -5.44 -10.54
CA ILE A 77 -0.43 -4.86 -11.88
C ILE A 77 0.84 -4.17 -12.34
N PHE A 78 1.18 -4.34 -13.62
CA PHE A 78 2.46 -3.94 -14.19
C PHE A 78 2.60 -2.43 -14.40
N GLU A 79 1.48 -1.72 -14.61
CA GLU A 79 1.42 -0.27 -14.79
C GLU A 79 0.16 0.27 -14.13
N THR A 80 0.15 1.55 -13.79
CA THR A 80 -1.06 2.21 -13.29
C THR A 80 -2.14 2.18 -14.37
N GLN A 81 -3.40 1.95 -13.98
CA GLN A 81 -4.55 1.91 -14.90
C GLN A 81 -5.68 2.79 -14.36
N THR A 82 -6.41 3.46 -15.24
CA THR A 82 -7.65 4.16 -14.87
C THR A 82 -8.76 3.13 -14.67
N ALA A 83 -9.43 3.14 -13.52
CA ALA A 83 -10.60 2.28 -13.30
C ALA A 83 -11.92 3.00 -13.61
N GLU A 84 -12.94 2.20 -13.87
CA GLU A 84 -14.31 2.67 -14.15
C GLU A 84 -14.92 3.48 -13.00
N ASP A 85 -14.48 3.23 -11.75
CA ASP A 85 -14.94 3.95 -10.56
C ASP A 85 -14.26 5.31 -10.36
N GLY A 86 -13.43 5.75 -11.31
CA GLY A 86 -12.73 7.03 -11.27
C GLY A 86 -11.46 7.03 -10.41
N TYR A 87 -11.14 5.93 -9.72
CA TYR A 87 -9.92 5.81 -8.94
C TYR A 87 -8.82 5.06 -9.71
N PRO A 88 -7.56 5.54 -9.71
CA PRO A 88 -6.48 4.83 -10.36
C PRO A 88 -6.16 3.52 -9.61
N GLN A 89 -5.96 2.45 -10.37
CA GLN A 89 -5.31 1.24 -9.88
C GLN A 89 -3.81 1.43 -10.06
N TYR A 90 -3.10 1.72 -8.97
CA TYR A 90 -1.66 1.96 -9.01
C TYR A 90 -0.84 0.71 -9.26
N ARG A 91 0.24 0.86 -10.03
CA ARG A 91 1.24 -0.18 -10.28
C ARG A 91 1.73 -0.84 -8.98
N ARG A 92 1.76 -2.18 -8.97
CA ARG A 92 2.30 -3.02 -7.90
C ARG A 92 3.07 -4.18 -8.52
N ARG A 93 4.39 -4.04 -8.57
CA ARG A 93 5.30 -5.04 -9.14
C ARG A 93 5.43 -6.23 -8.22
N LYS A 94 5.51 -7.43 -8.82
CA LYS A 94 5.89 -8.65 -8.13
C LYS A 94 7.40 -8.65 -7.84
N PRO A 95 7.89 -9.43 -6.87
CA PRO A 95 9.32 -9.54 -6.59
C PRO A 95 10.17 -9.84 -7.82
N GLU A 96 9.68 -10.73 -8.70
CA GLU A 96 10.39 -11.14 -9.93
C GLU A 96 10.49 -10.00 -10.98
N GLN A 97 9.70 -8.93 -10.80
CA GLN A 97 9.68 -7.75 -11.65
C GLN A 97 10.28 -6.52 -10.95
N GLY A 98 11.07 -6.72 -9.89
CA GLY A 98 11.66 -5.65 -9.08
C GLY A 98 10.65 -4.98 -8.14
N GLY A 99 9.69 -5.74 -7.64
CA GLY A 99 8.86 -5.36 -6.49
C GLY A 99 9.56 -5.68 -5.17
N ASP A 100 9.24 -4.92 -4.13
CA ASP A 100 9.90 -5.04 -2.84
C ASP A 100 9.14 -5.99 -1.93
N THR A 101 9.88 -6.59 -1.00
CA THR A 101 9.32 -7.34 0.12
C THR A 101 9.97 -6.86 1.41
N ALA A 102 9.20 -6.87 2.50
CA ALA A 102 9.73 -6.58 3.83
C ALA A 102 9.13 -7.55 4.84
N VAL A 103 9.84 -7.74 5.96
CA VAL A 103 9.30 -8.40 7.13
C VAL A 103 8.86 -7.31 8.10
N ILE A 104 7.59 -7.35 8.50
CA ILE A 104 7.04 -6.45 9.51
C ILE A 104 6.59 -7.24 10.73
N ASN A 105 6.69 -6.61 11.90
CA ASN A 105 6.17 -7.16 13.14
C ASN A 105 4.72 -6.74 13.33
N LEU A 106 3.82 -7.71 13.23
CA LEU A 106 2.40 -7.52 13.45
C LEU A 106 2.07 -7.89 14.90
N ARG A 107 1.42 -6.99 15.62
CA ARG A 107 0.89 -7.27 16.96
C ARG A 107 -0.51 -7.86 16.87
N ILE A 108 -0.66 -9.15 17.17
CA ILE A 108 -1.95 -9.85 17.31
C ILE A 108 -2.05 -10.38 18.73
N ASP A 109 -3.17 -10.13 19.41
CA ASP A 109 -3.45 -10.69 20.75
C ASP A 109 -2.26 -10.50 21.75
N ASN A 110 -1.66 -9.30 21.73
CA ASN A 110 -0.48 -8.92 22.53
C ASN A 110 0.82 -9.71 22.25
N LYS A 111 0.88 -10.48 21.16
CA LYS A 111 2.10 -11.14 20.68
C LYS A 111 2.55 -10.54 19.36
N TYR A 112 3.86 -10.46 19.16
CA TYR A 112 4.45 -10.03 17.91
C TYR A 112 4.66 -11.24 17.00
N HIS A 113 4.25 -11.09 15.76
CA HIS A 113 4.41 -12.07 14.70
C HIS A 113 5.14 -11.42 13.52
N GLU A 114 6.23 -12.04 13.09
CA GLU A 114 6.91 -11.63 11.87
C GLU A 114 6.11 -12.08 10.65
N VAL A 115 5.76 -11.12 9.80
CA VAL A 115 4.97 -11.36 8.59
C VAL A 115 5.73 -10.79 7.40
N LYS A 116 6.00 -11.64 6.41
CA LYS A 116 6.52 -11.18 5.12
C LYS A 116 5.39 -10.54 4.30
N ILE A 117 5.60 -9.29 3.92
CA ILE A 117 4.70 -8.52 3.06
C ILE A 117 5.41 -8.11 1.77
N ASP A 118 4.59 -7.74 0.79
CA ASP A 118 5.03 -7.22 -0.50
C ASP A 118 4.24 -5.96 -0.88
N ASN A 119 4.50 -5.45 -2.09
CA ASN A 119 3.85 -4.27 -2.64
C ASN A 119 2.31 -4.31 -2.65
N ARG A 120 1.64 -5.45 -2.44
CA ARG A 120 0.16 -5.52 -2.38
C ARG A 120 -0.42 -4.85 -1.14
N TRP A 121 0.40 -4.64 -0.11
CA TRP A 121 -0.03 -4.09 1.17
C TRP A 121 0.12 -2.57 1.26
N ILE A 122 0.79 -1.94 0.29
CA ILE A 122 1.05 -0.50 0.34
C ILE A 122 -0.24 0.33 0.14
N ILE A 123 -0.34 1.44 0.85
CA ILE A 123 -1.37 2.48 0.70
C ILE A 123 -0.69 3.65 -0.07
N PRO A 124 -0.90 3.75 -1.40
CA PRO A 124 -0.41 4.88 -2.19
C PRO A 124 -1.22 6.15 -1.93
#